data_AF-A0A9D1M470-F1
#
_entry.id   AF-A0A9D1M470-F1
#
_cell.length_a   1.000
_cell.length_b   1.000
_cell.length_c   1.000
_cell.angle_alpha   90.00
_cell.angle_beta   90.00
_cell.angle_gamma   90.00
#
_symmetry.space_group_name_H-M   'P 1'
#
loop_
_entity.id
_entity.type
_entity.pdbx_description
1 polymer ?
#
loop_
_entity_poly.entity_id
_entity_poly.type
_entity_poly.pdbx_seq_one_letter_code
_entity_poly.pdbx_strand_id
1 'polypeptide(L)'
;MSGKKEKLKKSKPAENCTFLPPRVSDDGAVRLPAVKLIYLPFGIMVDKFVLLLKLGSFYALLLSLVSFVFGYAYICNLPLVRNFPCAVGGSFLPLYFLFKYVLLLGFAVKWYQTAFLGCTLGWKNIFPVCRRDFLSMGLLAGFFLLNLAPVLSFYLLLIREPNPDAAIEVAYFACVSVGFLVPFAVMRFYSLFGLAVEGCRLPSWSEVWQLSRGNTLRILIALFFIFFLTLFAFLNFYLLMRGYETQSTLWLGISSEFVYDLMLLMLLSLFVNHCYIQKLFMFGETVNETND
;
A
#
# COMPACT_ATOMS: atom_id res chain seq x y z
N MET A 1 34.60 27.52 19.38
CA MET A 1 33.34 26.75 19.45
C MET A 1 32.35 27.34 18.46
N SER A 2 32.25 26.78 17.25
CA SER A 2 31.40 27.30 16.18
C SER A 2 30.28 26.30 15.89
N GLY A 3 29.05 26.71 16.15
CA GLY A 3 27.84 25.91 15.94
C GLY A 3 27.58 25.68 14.45
N LYS A 4 27.72 24.43 13.99
CA LYS A 4 27.16 23.99 12.71
C LYS A 4 25.64 23.85 12.88
N LYS A 5 24.91 24.87 12.45
CA LYS A 5 23.48 24.75 12.12
C LYS A 5 23.35 23.73 10.99
N GLU A 6 22.82 22.55 11.31
CA GLU A 6 22.31 21.59 10.33
C GLU A 6 21.24 22.30 9.49
N LYS A 7 21.62 22.72 8.29
CA LYS A 7 20.67 23.23 7.30
C LYS A 7 19.76 22.07 6.91
N LEU A 8 18.47 22.24 7.19
CA LEU A 8 17.37 21.55 6.53
C LEU A 8 17.72 21.43 5.03
N LYS A 9 17.95 20.22 4.53
CA LYS A 9 18.20 19.96 3.11
C LYS A 9 16.96 20.44 2.34
N LYS A 10 17.08 21.62 1.70
CA LYS A 10 16.18 22.08 0.63
C LYS A 10 16.00 20.92 -0.35
N SER A 11 14.75 20.70 -0.79
CA SER A 11 14.40 19.65 -1.75
C SER A 11 15.33 19.74 -2.96
N LYS A 12 16.23 18.77 -3.11
CA LYS A 12 16.99 18.59 -4.34
C LYS A 12 16.02 18.31 -5.49
N PRO A 13 16.31 18.81 -6.71
CA PRO A 13 15.59 18.36 -7.91
C PRO A 13 15.71 16.83 -8.04
N ALA A 14 14.77 16.20 -8.74
CA ALA A 14 14.82 14.76 -9.01
C ALA A 14 16.19 14.40 -9.59
N GLU A 15 16.98 13.63 -8.85
CA GLU A 15 18.32 13.22 -9.28
C GLU A 15 18.15 12.06 -10.28
N ASN A 16 18.97 12.07 -11.33
CA ASN A 16 19.15 10.90 -12.18
C ASN A 16 19.88 9.86 -11.33
N CYS A 17 19.14 8.99 -10.67
CA CYS A 17 19.71 7.86 -9.96
C CYS A 17 20.46 6.96 -10.95
N THR A 18 21.73 6.72 -10.70
CA THR A 18 22.52 5.70 -11.37
C THR A 18 22.18 4.35 -10.76
N PHE A 19 21.81 3.40 -11.61
CA PHE A 19 21.46 2.05 -11.19
C PHE A 19 22.48 1.06 -11.73
N LEU A 20 22.73 -0.02 -10.98
CA LEU A 20 23.37 -1.20 -11.54
C LEU A 20 22.40 -1.85 -12.53
N PRO A 21 22.73 -1.89 -13.84
CA PRO A 21 21.78 -2.29 -14.87
C PRO A 21 21.38 -3.76 -14.66
N PRO A 22 20.07 -4.07 -14.64
CA PRO A 22 19.61 -5.45 -14.57
C PRO A 22 19.97 -6.19 -15.85
N ARG A 23 19.98 -7.53 -15.80
CA ARG A 23 20.10 -8.35 -17.02
C ARG A 23 18.82 -8.19 -17.85
N VAL A 24 18.93 -7.45 -18.95
CA VAL A 24 17.87 -7.26 -19.94
C VAL A 24 17.99 -8.36 -21.00
N SER A 25 16.86 -8.98 -21.36
CA SER A 25 16.79 -9.94 -22.47
C SER A 25 16.94 -9.22 -23.82
N ASP A 26 17.27 -9.95 -24.89
CA ASP A 26 17.41 -9.39 -26.24
C ASP A 26 16.17 -8.60 -26.71
N ASP A 27 14.98 -8.96 -26.21
CA ASP A 27 13.70 -8.27 -26.49
C ASP A 27 13.44 -7.01 -25.65
N GLY A 28 14.42 -6.56 -24.84
CA GLY A 28 14.29 -5.38 -23.97
C GLY A 28 13.54 -5.61 -22.65
N ALA A 29 13.14 -6.85 -22.34
CA ALA A 29 12.40 -7.21 -21.13
C ALA A 29 13.32 -7.71 -20.01
N VAL A 30 12.99 -7.40 -18.76
CA VAL A 30 13.70 -7.91 -17.58
C VAL A 30 12.93 -9.08 -16.99
N ARG A 31 13.57 -10.23 -16.84
CA ARG A 31 12.90 -11.46 -16.41
C ARG A 31 12.85 -11.56 -14.87
N LEU A 32 11.70 -11.26 -14.27
CA LEU A 32 11.55 -11.24 -12.80
C LEU A 32 11.64 -12.65 -12.19
N PRO A 33 12.49 -12.91 -11.18
CA PRO A 33 12.59 -14.22 -10.55
C PRO A 33 11.32 -14.51 -9.71
N ALA A 34 10.45 -15.39 -10.22
CA ALA A 34 9.12 -15.65 -9.64
C ALA A 34 9.17 -16.09 -8.16
N VAL A 35 10.05 -17.04 -7.83
CA VAL A 35 10.21 -17.55 -6.45
C VAL A 35 10.64 -16.42 -5.51
N LYS A 36 11.63 -15.60 -5.90
CA LYS A 36 12.08 -14.48 -5.08
C LYS A 36 10.99 -13.41 -4.93
N LEU A 37 10.22 -13.15 -5.99
CA LEU A 37 9.11 -12.19 -5.95
C LEU A 37 8.01 -12.60 -4.95
N ILE A 38 7.82 -13.91 -4.73
CA ILE A 38 6.87 -14.46 -3.76
C ILE A 38 7.44 -14.36 -2.34
N TYR A 39 8.63 -14.90 -2.07
CA TYR A 39 9.10 -15.08 -0.69
C TYR A 39 9.82 -13.87 -0.08
N LEU A 40 10.50 -13.07 -0.91
CA LEU A 40 11.35 -11.99 -0.42
C LEU A 40 10.58 -10.86 0.30
N PRO A 41 9.35 -10.49 -0.11
CA PRO A 41 8.52 -9.56 0.67
C PRO A 41 8.25 -10.02 2.11
N PHE A 42 8.05 -11.33 2.31
CA PHE A 42 7.89 -11.92 3.64
C PHE A 42 9.20 -11.99 4.40
N GLY A 43 10.30 -12.39 3.73
CA GLY A 43 11.63 -12.41 4.32
C GLY A 43 12.01 -11.04 4.91
N ILE A 44 11.82 -9.97 4.13
CA ILE A 44 12.07 -8.59 4.59
C ILE A 44 11.23 -8.24 5.82
N MET A 45 9.96 -8.63 5.84
CA MET A 45 9.08 -8.38 6.97
C MET A 45 9.58 -9.08 8.24
N VAL A 46 10.00 -10.35 8.12
CA VAL A 46 10.53 -11.15 9.24
C VAL A 46 11.86 -10.57 9.73
N ASP A 47 12.78 -10.24 8.83
CA ASP A 47 14.08 -9.65 9.16
C ASP A 47 13.94 -8.31 9.90
N LYS A 48 12.91 -7.53 9.53
CA LYS A 48 12.64 -6.20 10.08
C LYS A 48 11.42 -6.20 11.01
N PHE A 49 11.07 -7.35 11.60
CA PHE A 49 9.85 -7.50 12.38
C PHE A 49 9.80 -6.55 13.59
N VAL A 50 10.91 -6.36 14.29
CA VAL A 50 10.99 -5.41 15.42
C VAL A 50 10.76 -3.96 14.95
N LEU A 51 11.31 -3.60 13.79
CA LEU A 51 11.08 -2.28 13.20
C LEU A 51 9.59 -2.12 12.82
N LEU A 52 9.01 -3.16 12.23
CA LEU A 52 7.59 -3.20 11.85
C LEU A 52 6.69 -3.03 13.06
N LEU A 53 6.95 -3.73 14.17
CA LEU A 53 6.16 -3.58 15.39
C LEU A 53 6.30 -2.17 15.97
N LYS A 54 7.51 -1.60 16.04
CA LYS A 54 7.70 -0.24 16.57
C LYS A 54 6.97 0.82 15.75
N LEU A 55 7.17 0.83 14.44
CA LEU A 55 6.54 1.81 13.54
C LEU A 55 5.04 1.52 13.37
N GLY A 56 4.69 0.25 13.20
CA GLY A 56 3.33 -0.23 13.01
C GLY A 56 2.47 0.01 14.23
N SER A 57 2.93 -0.30 15.45
CA SER A 57 2.16 -0.01 16.67
C SER A 57 1.96 1.49 16.88
N PHE A 58 2.95 2.32 16.52
CA PHE A 58 2.77 3.78 16.58
C PHE A 58 1.68 4.27 15.62
N TYR A 59 1.72 3.84 14.35
CA TYR A 59 0.69 4.21 13.38
C TYR A 59 -0.67 3.58 13.68
N ALA A 60 -0.71 2.34 14.20
CA ALA A 60 -1.93 1.69 14.65
C ALA A 60 -2.57 2.47 15.79
N LEU A 61 -1.77 2.99 16.73
CA LEU A 61 -2.27 3.86 17.79
C LEU A 61 -2.86 5.16 17.23
N LEU A 62 -2.22 5.79 16.24
CA LEU A 62 -2.79 6.97 15.56
C LEU A 62 -4.10 6.63 14.83
N LEU A 63 -4.17 5.49 14.14
CA LEU A 63 -5.38 5.02 13.46
C LEU A 63 -6.51 4.74 14.47
N SER A 64 -6.19 4.11 15.60
CA SER A 64 -7.16 3.86 16.67
C SER A 64 -7.62 5.14 17.36
N LEU A 65 -6.76 6.17 17.48
CA LEU A 65 -7.18 7.49 17.94
C LEU A 65 -8.16 8.16 16.96
N VAL A 66 -7.96 7.98 15.66
CA VAL A 66 -8.94 8.42 14.65
C VAL A 66 -10.26 7.67 14.83
N SER A 67 -10.24 6.34 15.03
CA SER A 67 -11.44 5.56 15.35
C SER A 67 -12.09 6.00 16.68
N PHE A 68 -11.32 6.41 17.67
CA PHE A 68 -11.86 6.92 18.94
C PHE A 68 -12.63 8.24 18.75
N VAL A 69 -12.15 9.14 17.89
CA VAL A 69 -12.77 10.44 17.63
C VAL A 69 -14.01 10.32 16.74
N PHE A 70 -13.95 9.51 15.68
CA PHE A 70 -15.01 9.41 14.67
C PHE A 70 -15.95 8.22 14.87
N GLY A 71 -15.64 7.35 15.84
CA GLY A 71 -16.33 6.09 16.11
C GLY A 71 -15.65 4.89 15.45
N TYR A 72 -15.87 3.72 16.03
CA TYR A 72 -15.18 2.49 15.67
C TYR A 72 -15.91 1.77 14.53
N ALA A 73 -15.15 1.29 13.54
CA ALA A 73 -15.72 0.62 12.38
C ALA A 73 -15.66 -0.90 12.49
N TYR A 74 -14.57 -1.47 13.00
CA TYR A 74 -14.39 -2.92 13.00
C TYR A 74 -15.33 -3.61 14.00
N ILE A 75 -15.28 -3.20 15.27
CA ILE A 75 -16.10 -3.80 16.34
C ILE A 75 -17.61 -3.68 16.09
N CYS A 76 -18.02 -2.65 15.35
CA CYS A 76 -19.43 -2.41 15.01
C CYS A 76 -19.95 -3.29 13.87
N ASN A 77 -19.05 -3.96 13.14
CA ASN A 77 -19.42 -5.04 12.21
C ASN A 77 -19.52 -6.41 12.91
N LEU A 78 -19.17 -6.50 14.20
CA LEU A 78 -19.34 -7.71 14.99
C LEU A 78 -20.72 -7.70 15.66
N PRO A 79 -21.45 -8.83 15.67
CA PRO A 79 -22.80 -8.93 16.26
C PRO A 79 -22.82 -8.83 17.80
N LEU A 80 -21.70 -8.46 18.42
CA LEU A 80 -21.45 -8.54 19.86
C LEU A 80 -21.87 -7.28 20.63
N VAL A 81 -22.01 -6.12 19.97
CA VAL A 81 -22.09 -4.85 20.71
C VAL A 81 -23.24 -3.96 20.21
N ARG A 82 -24.30 -3.83 21.03
CA ARG A 82 -25.44 -2.93 20.76
C ARG A 82 -25.25 -1.49 21.23
N ASN A 83 -24.31 -1.26 22.16
CA ASN A 83 -24.10 0.03 22.83
C ASN A 83 -22.64 0.51 22.72
N PHE A 84 -22.04 0.43 21.52
CA PHE A 84 -20.68 0.91 21.27
C PHE A 84 -20.70 2.22 20.47
N PRO A 85 -19.74 3.15 20.68
CA PRO A 85 -19.59 4.32 19.82
C PRO A 85 -19.12 3.90 18.41
N CYS A 86 -20.08 3.49 17.58
CA CYS A 86 -19.84 3.10 16.20
C CYS A 86 -19.61 4.30 15.30
N ALA A 87 -18.76 4.13 14.28
CA ALA A 87 -18.47 5.14 13.29
C ALA A 87 -19.77 5.72 12.73
N VAL A 88 -19.97 7.02 12.93
CA VAL A 88 -21.26 7.69 12.73
C VAL A 88 -21.60 7.71 11.24
N GLY A 89 -22.74 7.13 10.87
CA GLY A 89 -23.36 7.37 9.57
C GLY A 89 -23.75 8.85 9.48
N GLY A 90 -23.00 9.64 8.72
CA GLY A 90 -23.21 11.09 8.61
C GLY A 90 -22.07 11.83 7.92
N SER A 91 -22.10 13.16 8.01
CA SER A 91 -21.23 14.09 7.27
C SER A 91 -19.72 13.95 7.56
N PHE A 92 -19.33 13.27 8.65
CA PHE A 92 -17.94 13.08 9.05
C PHE A 92 -17.28 11.80 8.50
N LEU A 93 -18.06 10.90 7.88
CA LEU A 93 -17.55 9.65 7.31
C LEU A 93 -16.44 9.87 6.25
N PRO A 94 -16.56 10.85 5.32
CA PRO A 94 -15.47 11.13 4.37
C PRO A 94 -14.18 11.60 5.05
N LEU A 95 -14.30 12.39 6.13
CA LEU A 95 -13.15 12.87 6.90
C LEU A 95 -12.47 11.71 7.64
N TYR A 96 -13.25 10.81 8.25
CA TYR A 96 -12.74 9.60 8.88
C TYR A 96 -11.89 8.77 7.90
N PHE A 97 -12.44 8.47 6.72
CA PHE A 97 -11.69 7.74 5.70
C PHE A 97 -10.46 8.52 5.25
N LEU A 98 -10.59 9.82 4.97
CA LEU A 98 -9.46 10.66 4.56
C LEU A 98 -8.29 10.59 5.56
N PHE A 99 -8.56 10.76 6.86
CA PHE A 99 -7.52 10.68 7.89
C PHE A 99 -6.89 9.29 7.96
N LYS A 100 -7.69 8.22 7.95
CA LYS A 100 -7.15 6.85 7.93
C LYS A 100 -6.29 6.60 6.69
N TYR A 101 -6.75 6.99 5.50
CA TYR A 101 -5.99 6.85 4.26
C TYR A 101 -4.67 7.61 4.30
N VAL A 102 -4.66 8.86 4.78
CA VAL A 102 -3.43 9.66 4.91
C VAL A 102 -2.44 8.98 5.87
N LEU A 103 -2.91 8.44 7.00
CA LEU A 103 -2.06 7.71 7.94
C LEU A 103 -1.50 6.42 7.35
N LEU A 104 -2.31 5.63 6.63
CA LEU A 104 -1.87 4.42 5.94
C LEU A 104 -0.81 4.72 4.88
N LEU A 105 -1.07 5.69 4.00
CA LEU A 105 -0.12 6.09 2.96
C LEU A 105 1.16 6.68 3.56
N GLY A 106 1.03 7.46 4.64
CA GLY A 106 2.17 7.98 5.40
C GLY A 106 3.02 6.86 5.98
N PHE A 107 2.39 5.85 6.60
CA PHE A 107 3.08 4.66 7.06
C PHE A 107 3.82 3.95 5.94
N ALA A 108 3.21 3.75 4.77
CA ALA A 108 3.85 3.07 3.65
C ALA A 108 5.16 3.77 3.22
N VAL A 109 5.15 5.10 3.14
CA VAL A 109 6.36 5.88 2.82
C VAL A 109 7.40 5.78 3.94
N LYS A 110 7.00 5.94 5.20
CA LYS A 110 7.94 5.87 6.34
C LYS A 110 8.50 4.47 6.54
N TRP A 111 7.70 3.43 6.31
CA TRP A 111 8.16 2.04 6.28
C TRP A 111 9.22 1.87 5.19
N TYR A 112 8.97 2.34 3.97
CA TYR A 112 9.97 2.25 2.90
C TYR A 112 11.27 2.98 3.26
N GLN A 113 11.18 4.22 3.76
CA GLN A 113 12.35 5.03 4.13
C GLN A 113 13.18 4.40 5.26
N THR A 114 12.52 3.87 6.29
CA THR A 114 13.19 3.28 7.45
C THR A 114 13.71 1.87 7.14
N ALA A 115 12.93 1.05 6.44
CA ALA A 115 13.32 -0.31 6.10
C ALA A 115 14.44 -0.31 5.06
N PHE A 116 14.33 0.44 3.96
CA PHE A 116 15.23 0.29 2.81
C PHE A 116 16.30 1.39 2.70
N LEU A 117 16.00 2.62 3.13
CA LEU A 117 16.93 3.75 2.99
C LEU A 117 17.71 4.05 4.27
N GLY A 118 17.58 3.22 5.31
CA GLY A 118 18.32 3.36 6.57
C GLY A 118 18.02 4.64 7.36
N CYS A 119 16.88 5.29 7.09
CA CYS A 119 16.48 6.48 7.85
C CYS A 119 16.20 6.10 9.30
N THR A 120 16.76 6.86 10.25
CA THR A 120 16.59 6.60 11.68
C THR A 120 15.17 6.93 12.14
N LEU A 121 14.63 6.08 13.02
CA LEU A 121 13.38 6.32 13.74
C LEU A 121 13.60 7.42 14.78
N GLY A 122 13.31 8.67 14.41
CA GLY A 122 13.26 9.80 15.33
C GLY A 122 11.98 10.60 15.11
N TRP A 123 11.51 11.28 16.15
CA TRP A 123 10.35 12.20 16.08
C TRP A 123 10.47 13.22 14.94
N LYS A 124 11.70 13.65 14.66
CA LYS A 124 12.04 14.56 13.56
C LYS A 124 11.89 13.96 12.16
N ASN A 125 11.76 12.63 12.02
CA ASN A 125 11.65 11.94 10.73
C ASN A 125 10.26 11.31 10.51
N ILE A 126 9.50 11.07 11.58
CA ILE A 126 8.16 10.45 11.53
C ILE A 126 7.09 11.44 11.04
N PHE A 127 7.11 12.67 11.55
CA PHE A 127 6.06 13.66 11.28
C PHE A 127 6.25 14.55 10.04
N PRO A 128 7.46 14.99 9.66
CA PRO A 128 7.56 15.84 8.48
C PRO A 128 7.30 15.02 7.22
N VAL A 129 6.29 15.49 6.48
CA VAL A 129 5.94 15.01 5.14
C VAL A 129 6.54 16.01 4.15
N CYS A 130 7.56 15.57 3.42
CA CYS A 130 8.16 16.37 2.36
C CYS A 130 7.29 16.35 1.10
N ARG A 131 7.49 17.28 0.16
CA ARG A 131 6.81 17.28 -1.15
C ARG A 131 6.94 15.94 -1.89
N ARG A 132 8.09 15.27 -1.75
CA ARG A 132 8.34 13.93 -2.30
C ARG A 132 7.47 12.85 -1.66
N ASP A 133 7.24 12.96 -0.36
CA ASP A 133 6.39 12.02 0.38
C ASP A 133 4.95 12.15 -0.12
N PHE A 134 4.46 13.37 -0.35
CA PHE A 134 3.14 13.60 -0.96
C PHE A 134 3.02 13.02 -2.37
N LEU A 135 4.06 13.14 -3.21
CA LEU A 135 4.07 12.51 -4.54
C LEU A 135 3.95 10.98 -4.42
N SER A 136 4.73 10.38 -3.51
CA SER A 136 4.74 8.93 -3.29
C SER A 136 3.42 8.43 -2.72
N MET A 137 2.84 9.15 -1.76
CA MET A 137 1.51 8.89 -1.21
C MET A 137 0.43 9.01 -2.29
N GLY A 138 0.48 10.05 -3.12
CA GLY A 138 -0.47 10.25 -4.22
C GLY A 138 -0.39 9.14 -5.27
N LEU A 139 0.83 8.69 -5.61
CA LEU A 139 1.04 7.59 -6.53
C LEU A 139 0.50 6.27 -5.96
N LEU A 140 0.75 5.99 -4.68
CA LEU A 140 0.20 4.83 -3.99
C LEU A 140 -1.34 4.90 -3.85
N ALA A 141 -1.89 6.08 -3.56
CA ALA A 141 -3.34 6.30 -3.55
C ALA A 141 -3.96 6.03 -4.92
N GLY A 142 -3.32 6.51 -6.00
CA GLY A 142 -3.72 6.25 -7.38
C GLY A 142 -3.72 4.76 -7.69
N PHE A 143 -2.71 4.01 -7.24
CA PHE A 143 -2.71 2.55 -7.38
C PHE A 143 -3.89 1.90 -6.67
N PHE A 144 -4.18 2.26 -5.42
CA PHE A 144 -5.33 1.68 -4.71
C PHE A 144 -6.66 2.04 -5.38
N LEU A 145 -6.85 3.29 -5.81
CA LEU A 145 -8.05 3.72 -6.52
C LEU A 145 -8.25 2.96 -7.84
N LEU A 146 -7.19 2.80 -8.64
CA LEU A 146 -7.27 2.06 -9.89
C LEU A 146 -7.54 0.56 -9.67
N ASN A 147 -7.04 -0.01 -8.57
CA ASN A 147 -7.35 -1.40 -8.20
C ASN A 147 -8.79 -1.58 -7.71
N LEU A 148 -9.53 -0.51 -7.41
CA LEU A 148 -10.97 -0.56 -7.12
C LEU A 148 -11.84 -0.53 -8.39
N ALA A 149 -11.25 -0.35 -9.58
CA ALA A 149 -11.98 -0.35 -10.84
C ALA A 149 -12.87 -1.60 -11.06
N PRO A 150 -12.45 -2.84 -10.70
CA PRO A 150 -13.32 -4.01 -10.78
C PRO A 150 -14.59 -3.91 -9.92
N VAL A 151 -14.50 -3.28 -8.74
CA VAL A 151 -15.65 -3.09 -7.85
C VAL A 151 -16.65 -2.12 -8.49
N LEU A 152 -16.14 -1.02 -9.05
CA LEU A 152 -16.96 -0.08 -9.80
C LEU A 152 -17.60 -0.73 -11.02
N SER A 153 -16.84 -1.51 -11.80
CA SER A 153 -17.36 -2.25 -12.95
C SER A 153 -18.45 -3.23 -12.55
N PHE A 154 -18.24 -4.01 -11.49
CA PHE A 154 -19.25 -4.94 -11.00
C PHE A 154 -20.51 -4.21 -10.53
N TYR A 155 -20.36 -3.11 -9.78
CA TYR A 155 -21.48 -2.29 -9.34
C TYR A 155 -22.30 -1.76 -10.52
N LEU A 156 -21.63 -1.16 -11.52
CA LEU A 156 -22.28 -0.67 -12.73
C LEU A 156 -23.02 -1.79 -13.49
N LEU A 157 -22.43 -2.98 -13.58
CA LEU A 157 -23.09 -4.13 -14.19
C LEU A 157 -24.31 -4.63 -13.40
N LEU A 158 -24.30 -4.47 -12.08
CA LEU A 158 -25.35 -4.92 -11.18
C LEU A 158 -26.57 -3.98 -11.19
N ILE A 159 -26.36 -2.66 -11.26
CA ILE A 159 -27.44 -1.66 -11.24
C ILE A 159 -27.98 -1.29 -12.61
N ARG A 160 -27.36 -1.77 -13.70
CA ARG A 160 -27.76 -1.37 -15.05
C ARG A 160 -29.15 -1.86 -15.40
N GLU A 161 -29.81 -1.09 -16.25
CA GLU A 161 -31.04 -1.48 -16.92
C GLU A 161 -30.71 -1.91 -18.35
N PRO A 162 -31.13 -3.12 -18.81
CA PRO A 162 -30.82 -3.61 -20.15
C PRO A 162 -31.35 -2.67 -21.24
N ASN A 163 -30.52 -2.32 -22.21
CA ASN A 163 -30.95 -1.52 -23.35
C ASN A 163 -31.59 -2.41 -24.43
N PRO A 164 -32.74 -2.03 -25.03
CA PRO A 164 -33.33 -2.76 -26.15
C PRO A 164 -32.44 -2.81 -27.40
N ASP A 165 -31.54 -1.84 -27.58
CA ASP A 165 -30.54 -1.84 -28.65
C ASP A 165 -29.31 -2.67 -28.24
N ALA A 166 -29.16 -3.82 -28.89
CA ALA A 166 -28.04 -4.74 -28.65
C ALA A 166 -26.66 -4.10 -28.93
N ALA A 167 -26.55 -3.14 -29.85
CA ALA A 167 -25.26 -2.49 -30.13
C ALA A 167 -24.81 -1.61 -28.95
N ILE A 168 -25.74 -0.86 -28.36
CA ILE A 168 -25.49 -0.04 -27.17
C ILE A 168 -25.16 -0.93 -25.97
N GLU A 169 -25.90 -2.02 -25.81
CA GLU A 169 -25.70 -2.99 -24.73
C GLU A 169 -24.29 -3.61 -24.80
N VAL A 170 -23.87 -4.07 -25.99
CA VAL A 170 -22.53 -4.63 -26.20
C VAL A 170 -21.43 -3.58 -25.97
N ALA A 171 -21.62 -2.35 -26.45
CA ALA A 171 -20.65 -1.27 -26.23
C ALA A 171 -20.49 -0.92 -24.74
N TYR A 172 -21.60 -0.88 -24.00
CA TYR A 172 -21.60 -0.68 -22.55
C TYR A 172 -20.84 -1.81 -21.84
N PHE A 173 -21.17 -3.06 -22.15
CA PHE A 173 -20.47 -4.23 -21.59
C PHE A 173 -18.97 -4.18 -21.87
N ALA A 174 -18.57 -3.87 -23.11
CA ALA A 174 -17.17 -3.77 -23.49
C ALA A 174 -16.45 -2.68 -22.67
N CYS A 175 -17.04 -1.49 -22.56
CA CYS A 175 -16.48 -0.38 -21.80
C CYS A 175 -16.33 -0.71 -20.31
N VAL A 176 -17.39 -1.20 -19.67
CA VAL A 176 -17.39 -1.53 -18.25
C VAL A 176 -16.46 -2.70 -17.94
N SER A 177 -16.32 -3.66 -18.86
CA SER A 177 -15.42 -4.80 -18.69
C SER A 177 -13.94 -4.42 -18.66
N VAL A 178 -13.55 -3.28 -19.25
CA VAL A 178 -12.17 -2.76 -19.17
C VAL A 178 -11.74 -2.56 -17.72
N GLY A 179 -12.64 -2.19 -16.81
CA GLY A 179 -12.30 -2.00 -15.40
C GLY A 179 -11.78 -3.27 -14.71
N PHE A 180 -12.17 -4.47 -15.18
CA PHE A 180 -11.59 -5.73 -14.70
C PHE A 180 -10.14 -5.95 -15.18
N LEU A 181 -9.74 -5.29 -16.28
CA LEU A 181 -8.38 -5.37 -16.83
C LEU A 181 -7.41 -4.38 -16.20
N VAL A 182 -7.92 -3.31 -15.56
CA VAL A 182 -7.11 -2.24 -14.97
C VAL A 182 -6.08 -2.77 -13.96
N PRO A 183 -6.41 -3.64 -12.98
CA PRO A 183 -5.42 -4.17 -12.03
C PRO A 183 -4.22 -4.85 -12.70
N PHE A 184 -4.45 -5.58 -13.81
CA PHE A 184 -3.39 -6.27 -14.53
C PHE A 184 -2.42 -5.31 -15.23
N ALA A 185 -2.91 -4.16 -15.67
CA ALA A 185 -2.07 -3.09 -16.18
C ALA A 185 -1.31 -2.41 -15.04
N VAL A 186 -2.03 -2.02 -13.97
CA VAL A 186 -1.49 -1.24 -12.84
C VAL A 186 -0.38 -1.96 -12.10
N MET A 187 -0.50 -3.28 -11.89
CA MET A 187 0.52 -4.05 -11.14
C MET A 187 1.92 -4.01 -11.77
N ARG A 188 2.02 -3.69 -13.07
CA ARG A 188 3.30 -3.52 -13.77
C ARG A 188 4.04 -2.26 -13.33
N PHE A 189 3.32 -1.28 -12.78
CA PHE A 189 3.82 0.04 -12.39
C PHE A 189 4.10 0.17 -10.89
N TYR A 190 3.87 -0.85 -10.07
CA TYR A 190 4.09 -0.78 -8.62
C TYR A 190 5.53 -0.41 -8.21
N SER A 191 6.51 -0.70 -9.05
CA SER A 191 7.90 -0.25 -8.87
C SER A 191 8.08 1.27 -8.80
N LEU A 192 7.19 2.04 -9.43
CA LEU A 192 7.25 3.50 -9.43
C LEU A 192 7.11 4.08 -8.02
N PHE A 193 6.43 3.37 -7.11
CA PHE A 193 6.36 3.78 -5.71
C PHE A 193 7.75 3.84 -5.08
N GLY A 194 8.58 2.81 -5.28
CA GLY A 194 9.93 2.78 -4.74
C GLY A 194 10.80 3.91 -5.31
N LEU A 195 10.74 4.14 -6.63
CA LEU A 195 11.47 5.22 -7.29
C LEU A 195 11.02 6.61 -6.80
N ALA A 196 9.73 6.81 -6.59
CA ALA A 196 9.18 8.06 -6.05
C ALA A 196 9.69 8.34 -4.62
N VAL A 197 9.74 7.31 -3.76
CA VAL A 197 10.22 7.45 -2.37
C VAL A 197 11.72 7.74 -2.33
N GLU A 198 12.51 7.10 -3.20
CA GLU A 198 13.95 7.37 -3.34
C GLU A 198 14.22 8.77 -3.89
N GLY A 199 13.26 9.37 -4.62
CA GLY A 199 13.42 10.69 -5.25
C GLY A 199 14.10 10.62 -6.60
N CYS A 200 14.14 9.44 -7.21
CA CYS A 200 14.63 9.24 -8.56
C CYS A 200 13.64 9.80 -9.58
N ARG A 201 14.16 10.17 -10.76
CA ARG A 201 13.31 10.49 -11.91
C ARG A 201 12.44 9.28 -12.27
N LEU A 202 11.13 9.49 -12.39
CA LEU A 202 10.22 8.43 -12.79
C LEU A 202 10.41 8.10 -14.28
N PRO A 203 10.55 6.81 -14.64
CA PRO A 203 10.65 6.36 -16.02
C PRO A 203 9.35 6.62 -16.77
N SER A 204 9.43 6.61 -18.11
CA SER A 204 8.24 6.78 -18.94
C SER A 204 7.31 5.56 -18.86
N TRP A 205 6.02 5.76 -19.15
CA TRP A 205 5.05 4.66 -19.15
C TRP A 205 5.42 3.54 -20.13
N SER A 206 5.96 3.92 -21.30
CA SER A 206 6.42 2.99 -22.33
C SER A 206 7.61 2.15 -21.82
N GLU A 207 8.56 2.78 -21.15
CA GLU A 207 9.75 2.13 -20.60
C GLU A 207 9.37 1.07 -19.55
N VAL A 208 8.52 1.42 -18.59
CA VAL A 208 8.01 0.45 -17.60
C VAL A 208 7.27 -0.69 -18.29
N TRP A 209 6.49 -0.39 -19.34
CA TRP A 209 5.75 -1.39 -20.10
C TRP A 209 6.67 -2.33 -20.90
N GLN A 210 7.77 -1.83 -21.45
CA GLN A 210 8.74 -2.67 -22.15
C GLN A 210 9.50 -3.56 -21.17
N LEU A 211 10.03 -2.98 -20.08
CA LEU A 211 10.81 -3.71 -19.08
C LEU A 211 10.01 -4.83 -18.39
N SER A 212 8.73 -4.57 -18.10
CA SER A 212 7.86 -5.52 -17.39
C SER A 212 7.21 -6.58 -18.31
N ARG A 213 7.50 -6.58 -19.62
CA ARG A 213 6.84 -7.48 -20.59
C ARG A 213 7.06 -8.94 -20.21
N GLY A 214 6.00 -9.74 -20.26
CA GLY A 214 6.04 -11.17 -19.94
C GLY A 214 6.09 -11.53 -18.44
N ASN A 215 6.04 -10.54 -17.53
CA ASN A 215 6.06 -10.79 -16.08
C ASN A 215 4.69 -10.77 -15.40
N THR A 216 3.62 -10.45 -16.13
CA THR A 216 2.25 -10.30 -15.62
C THR A 216 1.83 -11.45 -14.70
N LEU A 217 1.97 -12.70 -15.17
CA LEU A 217 1.60 -13.89 -14.39
C LEU A 217 2.44 -14.04 -13.12
N ARG A 218 3.73 -13.70 -13.15
CA ARG A 218 4.63 -13.82 -12.00
C ARG A 218 4.29 -12.83 -10.91
N ILE A 219 4.01 -11.58 -11.30
CA ILE A 219 3.55 -10.53 -10.41
C ILE A 219 2.20 -10.92 -9.81
N LEU A 220 1.28 -11.42 -10.64
CA LEU A 220 -0.05 -11.87 -10.20
C LEU A 220 0.05 -12.98 -9.16
N ILE A 221 0.86 -14.02 -9.38
CA ILE A 221 1.04 -15.11 -8.42
C ILE A 221 1.60 -14.59 -7.10
N ALA A 222 2.59 -13.69 -7.12
CA ALA A 222 3.16 -13.11 -5.90
C ALA A 222 2.12 -12.29 -5.12
N LEU A 223 1.35 -11.44 -5.80
CA LEU A 223 0.28 -10.66 -5.17
C LEU A 223 -0.87 -11.55 -4.68
N PHE A 224 -1.18 -12.64 -5.40
CA PHE A 224 -2.17 -13.62 -4.98
C PHE A 224 -1.79 -14.26 -3.64
N PHE A 225 -0.52 -14.65 -3.44
CA PHE A 225 -0.09 -15.19 -2.15
C PHE A 225 -0.15 -14.16 -1.02
N ILE A 226 0.20 -12.89 -1.29
CA ILE A 226 0.03 -11.81 -0.32
C ILE A 226 -1.46 -11.69 0.04
N PHE A 227 -2.35 -11.58 -0.96
CA PHE A 227 -3.79 -11.44 -0.74
C PHE A 227 -4.42 -12.65 -0.05
N PHE A 228 -4.02 -13.87 -0.41
CA PHE A 228 -4.52 -15.09 0.19
C PHE A 228 -4.17 -15.16 1.68
N LEU A 229 -2.91 -14.84 2.04
CA LEU A 229 -2.50 -14.75 3.44
C LEU A 229 -3.28 -13.67 4.19
N THR A 230 -3.50 -12.51 3.56
CA THR A 230 -4.34 -11.45 4.11
C THR A 230 -5.73 -11.96 4.45
N LEU A 231 -6.40 -12.56 3.47
CA LEU A 231 -7.77 -13.02 3.63
C LEU A 231 -7.84 -14.05 4.76
N PHE A 232 -6.88 -14.97 4.81
CA PHE A 232 -6.78 -15.93 5.91
C PHE A 232 -6.59 -15.25 7.27
N ALA A 233 -5.64 -14.30 7.39
CA ALA A 233 -5.37 -13.61 8.64
C ALA A 233 -6.58 -12.81 9.14
N PHE A 234 -7.20 -12.01 8.29
CA PHE A 234 -8.37 -11.20 8.63
C PHE A 234 -9.61 -12.07 8.93
N LEU A 235 -9.84 -13.15 8.18
CA LEU A 235 -10.93 -14.07 8.45
C LEU A 235 -10.75 -14.76 9.81
N ASN A 236 -9.54 -15.26 10.10
CA ASN A 236 -9.26 -15.88 11.39
C ASN A 236 -9.45 -14.88 12.55
N PHE A 237 -8.95 -13.65 12.39
CA PHE A 237 -9.14 -12.61 13.39
C PHE A 237 -10.63 -12.29 13.61
N TYR A 238 -11.41 -12.17 12.53
CA TYR A 238 -12.86 -11.97 12.59
C TYR A 238 -13.59 -13.11 13.31
N LEU A 239 -13.26 -14.36 12.97
CA LEU A 239 -13.87 -15.54 13.60
C LEU A 239 -13.49 -15.64 15.09
N LEU A 240 -12.23 -15.36 15.43
CA LEU A 240 -11.76 -15.32 16.81
C LEU A 240 -12.52 -14.27 17.63
N MET A 241 -12.65 -13.05 17.11
CA MET A 241 -13.34 -11.96 17.82
C MET A 241 -14.83 -12.25 17.99
N ARG A 242 -15.47 -12.92 17.04
CA ARG A 242 -16.88 -13.32 17.14
C ARG A 242 -17.14 -14.32 18.28
N GLY A 243 -16.17 -15.18 18.60
CA GLY A 243 -16.28 -16.19 19.65
C GLY A 243 -15.90 -15.70 21.06
N TYR A 244 -15.52 -14.43 21.21
CA TYR A 244 -14.98 -13.90 22.45
C TYR A 244 -16.11 -13.36 23.37
N GLU A 245 -16.38 -14.05 24.48
CA GLU A 245 -17.32 -13.60 25.52
C GLU A 245 -16.61 -12.72 26.54
N THR A 246 -17.05 -11.47 26.74
CA THR A 246 -16.43 -10.56 27.71
C THR A 246 -17.43 -9.74 28.49
N GLN A 247 -17.03 -9.38 29.72
CA GLN A 247 -17.76 -8.47 30.58
C GLN A 247 -17.50 -6.98 30.24
N SER A 248 -16.40 -6.66 29.52
CA SER A 248 -16.04 -5.28 29.14
C SER A 248 -15.97 -5.10 27.63
N THR A 249 -17.08 -4.65 27.05
CA THR A 249 -17.20 -4.36 25.62
C THR A 249 -16.28 -3.22 25.18
N LEU A 250 -16.03 -2.23 26.06
CA LEU A 250 -15.13 -1.10 25.80
C LEU A 250 -13.70 -1.55 25.50
N TRP A 251 -13.12 -2.33 26.40
CA TRP A 251 -11.72 -2.76 26.28
C TRP A 251 -11.52 -3.70 25.09
N LEU A 252 -12.48 -4.60 24.84
CA LEU A 252 -12.49 -5.45 23.66
C LEU A 252 -12.55 -4.62 22.36
N GLY A 253 -13.41 -3.60 22.31
CA GLY A 253 -13.53 -2.75 21.12
C GLY A 253 -12.26 -1.97 20.80
N ILE A 254 -11.64 -1.34 21.80
CA ILE A 254 -10.40 -0.57 21.62
C ILE A 254 -9.25 -1.49 21.18
N SER A 255 -9.06 -2.61 21.88
CA SER A 255 -7.96 -3.54 21.59
C SER A 255 -8.14 -4.24 20.24
N SER A 256 -9.36 -4.65 19.89
CA SER A 256 -9.64 -5.28 18.60
C SER A 256 -9.43 -4.34 17.41
N GLU A 257 -9.82 -3.06 17.53
CA GLU A 257 -9.56 -2.05 16.50
C GLU A 257 -8.05 -1.80 16.34
N PHE A 258 -7.30 -1.69 17.45
CA PHE A 258 -5.85 -1.56 17.40
C PHE A 258 -5.17 -2.75 16.71
N VAL A 259 -5.57 -3.97 17.04
CA VAL A 259 -5.02 -5.18 16.41
C VAL A 259 -5.42 -5.24 14.93
N TYR A 260 -6.65 -4.86 14.58
CA TYR A 260 -7.10 -4.77 13.19
C TYR A 260 -6.26 -3.77 12.39
N ASP A 261 -6.05 -2.56 12.92
CA ASP A 261 -5.23 -1.53 12.28
C ASP A 261 -3.76 -2.00 12.15
N LEU A 262 -3.21 -2.69 13.17
CA LEU A 262 -1.87 -3.26 13.10
C LEU A 262 -1.75 -4.34 12.01
N MET A 263 -2.74 -5.24 11.89
CA MET A 263 -2.79 -6.24 10.82
C MET A 263 -2.86 -5.59 9.43
N LEU A 264 -3.61 -4.49 9.31
CA LEU A 264 -3.70 -3.72 8.07
C LEU A 264 -2.34 -3.08 7.70
N LEU A 265 -1.61 -2.56 8.68
CA LEU A 265 -0.25 -2.02 8.48
C LEU A 265 0.76 -3.11 8.13
N MET A 266 0.65 -4.30 8.74
CA MET A 266 1.46 -5.46 8.37
C MET A 266 1.22 -5.83 6.91
N LEU A 267 -0.05 -5.90 6.48
CA LEU A 267 -0.38 -6.15 5.08
C LEU A 267 0.22 -5.09 4.14
N LEU A 268 0.03 -3.82 4.50
CA LEU A 268 0.55 -2.71 3.71
C LEU A 268 2.07 -2.79 3.58
N SER A 269 2.77 -3.23 4.62
CA SER A 269 4.21 -3.46 4.56
C SER A 269 4.60 -4.57 3.58
N LEU A 270 3.83 -5.67 3.46
CA LEU A 270 4.08 -6.71 2.43
C LEU A 270 3.93 -6.14 1.03
N PHE A 271 2.89 -5.34 0.80
CA PHE A 271 2.68 -4.69 -0.48
C PHE A 271 3.83 -3.73 -0.82
N VAL A 272 4.25 -2.91 0.14
CA VAL A 272 5.41 -2.02 -0.02
C VAL A 272 6.70 -2.79 -0.28
N ASN A 273 6.92 -3.90 0.42
CA ASN A 273 8.07 -4.77 0.19
C ASN A 273 8.02 -5.36 -1.23
N HIS A 274 6.83 -5.73 -1.72
CA HIS A 274 6.65 -6.17 -3.10
C HIS A 274 6.99 -5.05 -4.10
N CYS A 275 6.54 -3.81 -3.88
CA CYS A 275 6.93 -2.65 -4.69
C CYS A 275 8.45 -2.46 -4.72
N TYR A 276 9.12 -2.57 -3.57
CA TYR A 276 10.57 -2.49 -3.45
C TYR A 276 11.27 -3.58 -4.26
N ILE A 277 10.86 -4.85 -4.10
CA ILE A 277 11.46 -5.98 -4.81
C ILE A 277 11.23 -5.91 -6.31
N GLN A 278 10.03 -5.50 -6.74
CA GLN A 278 9.74 -5.29 -8.15
C GLN A 278 10.62 -4.16 -8.74
N LYS A 279 10.80 -3.06 -8.01
CA LYS A 279 11.73 -1.99 -8.38
C LYS A 279 13.17 -2.50 -8.48
N LEU A 280 13.64 -3.20 -7.45
CA LEU A 280 15.00 -3.75 -7.36
C LEU A 280 15.32 -4.63 -8.57
N PHE A 281 14.39 -5.51 -8.97
CA PHE A 281 14.63 -6.39 -10.10
C PHE A 281 14.48 -5.71 -11.45
N MET A 282 13.58 -4.73 -11.61
CA MET A 282 13.36 -4.08 -12.92
C MET A 282 14.34 -2.93 -13.21
N PHE A 283 14.84 -2.26 -12.17
CA PHE A 283 15.69 -1.08 -12.32
C PHE A 283 17.06 -1.21 -11.65
N GLY A 284 17.24 -2.15 -10.71
CA GLY A 284 18.50 -2.34 -9.99
C GLY A 284 18.58 -1.60 -8.64
N GLU A 285 19.72 -1.77 -7.98
CA GLU A 285 20.08 -0.99 -6.79
C GLU A 285 20.58 0.39 -7.19
N THR A 286 20.23 1.40 -6.39
CA THR A 286 20.78 2.74 -6.54
C THR A 286 22.23 2.74 -6.07
N VAL A 287 23.14 3.17 -6.94
CA VAL A 287 24.54 3.38 -6.57
C VAL A 287 24.65 4.76 -5.95
N ASN A 288 24.90 4.83 -4.65
CA ASN A 288 25.33 6.09 -4.04
C ASN A 288 26.80 6.31 -4.42
N GLU A 289 27.11 7.33 -5.23
CA GLU A 289 28.48 7.77 -5.57
C GLU A 289 29.24 8.36 -4.36
N THR A 290 29.07 7.81 -3.15
CA THR A 290 29.70 8.33 -1.93
C THR A 290 30.64 7.35 -1.24
N ASN A 291 31.19 6.39 -1.98
CA ASN A 291 32.33 5.58 -1.51
C ASN A 291 33.44 5.60 -2.58
N ASP A 292 34.09 6.75 -2.71
CA ASP A 292 35.52 6.87 -3.02
C ASP A 292 36.14 7.80 -1.97
#